data_AF-A0A2E4W720-F1
#
_entry.id   AF-A0A2E4W720-F1
#
_cell.length_a   1.000
_cell.length_b   1.000
_cell.length_c   1.000
_cell.angle_alpha   90.00
_cell.angle_beta   90.00
_cell.angle_gamma   90.00
#
_symmetry.space_group_name_H-M   'P 1'
#
loop_
_entity.id
_entity.type
_entity.pdbx_description
1 polymer ?
#
loop_
_entity_poly.entity_id
_entity_poly.type
_entity_poly.pdbx_seq_one_letter_code
_entity_poly.pdbx_strand_id
1 'polypeptide(L)' 'MNKRLELVLDIVAVVKILIRTEMDHIIDEKNLFIEFLNESGFRTLGGKEFTVANYNIMMKRLKPYEISIIKGYCEGELLV' A
#
# COMPACT_ATOMS: atom_id res chain seq x y z
N MET A 1 -5.89 11.02 10.95
CA MET A 1 -5.09 11.27 9.73
C MET A 1 -6.09 11.33 8.56
N ASN A 2 -5.73 11.58 7.29
CA ASN A 2 -6.76 11.47 6.23
C ASN A 2 -6.91 10.00 5.83
N LYS A 3 -8.15 9.56 5.52
CA LYS A 3 -8.45 8.14 5.26
C LYS A 3 -7.61 7.52 4.13
N ARG A 4 -7.21 8.33 3.14
CA ARG A 4 -6.35 7.86 2.04
C ARG A 4 -4.95 7.53 2.55
N LEU A 5 -4.37 8.38 3.39
CA LEU A 5 -3.06 8.13 3.97
C LEU A 5 -3.08 6.90 4.90
N GLU A 6 -4.14 6.73 5.69
CA GLU A 6 -4.35 5.52 6.51
C GLU A 6 -4.34 4.25 5.62
N LEU A 7 -5.15 4.23 4.55
CA LEU A 7 -5.17 3.13 3.58
C LEU A 7 -3.82 2.86 2.94
N VAL A 8 -3.06 3.90 2.60
CA VAL A 8 -1.72 3.75 2.00
C VAL A 8 -0.74 3.15 3.02
N LEU A 9 -0.82 3.54 4.30
CA LEU A 9 0.02 2.97 5.35
C LEU A 9 -0.33 1.50 5.61
N ASP A 10 -1.60 1.12 5.55
CA ASP A 10 -2.02 -0.27 5.66
C ASP A 10 -1.45 -1.11 4.49
N ILE A 11 -1.50 -0.58 3.26
CA ILE A 11 -0.89 -1.21 2.08
C ILE A 11 0.63 -1.36 2.27
N VAL A 12 1.31 -0.31 2.75
CA VAL A 12 2.75 -0.35 3.02
C VAL A 12 3.08 -1.38 4.11
N ALA A 13 2.25 -1.50 5.15
CA ALA A 13 2.43 -2.52 6.20
C ALA A 13 2.36 -3.93 5.62
N VAL A 14 1.42 -4.18 4.70
CA VAL A 14 1.31 -5.46 4.01
C VAL A 14 2.51 -5.72 3.09
N VAL A 15 2.99 -4.71 2.36
CA VAL A 15 4.23 -4.84 1.58
C VAL A 15 5.42 -5.18 2.49
N LYS A 16 5.53 -4.58 3.68
CA LYS A 16 6.56 -4.94 4.66
C LYS A 16 6.44 -6.40 5.11
N ILE A 17 5.21 -6.92 5.28
CA ILE A 17 4.99 -8.34 5.60
C ILE A 17 5.48 -9.22 4.45
N LEU A 18 5.05 -8.92 3.21
CA LEU A 18 5.46 -9.69 2.03
C LEU A 18 6.97 -9.79 1.89
N ILE A 19 7.68 -8.67 2.06
CA ILE A 19 9.15 -8.64 2.01
C ILE A 19 9.76 -9.49 3.13
N ARG A 20 9.25 -9.41 4.36
CA ARG A 20 9.77 -10.20 5.50
C ARG A 20 9.50 -11.69 5.38
N THR A 21 8.44 -12.06 4.68
CA THR A 21 8.08 -13.46 4.44
C THR A 21 8.67 -14.01 3.15
N GLU A 22 9.57 -13.28 2.49
CA GLU A 22 10.19 -13.67 1.21
C GLU A 22 9.15 -13.90 0.09
N MET A 23 8.07 -13.11 0.12
CA MET A 23 6.97 -13.11 -0.86
C MET A 23 6.96 -11.81 -1.68
N ASP A 24 8.12 -11.17 -1.85
CA ASP A 24 8.30 -9.93 -2.61
C ASP A 24 8.05 -10.10 -4.11
N HIS A 25 8.11 -11.31 -4.65
CA HIS A 25 7.68 -11.59 -6.03
C HIS A 25 6.22 -11.16 -6.32
N ILE A 26 5.36 -11.04 -5.30
CA ILE A 26 3.99 -10.54 -5.43
C ILE A 26 3.96 -9.05 -5.79
N ILE A 27 4.93 -8.25 -5.31
CA ILE A 27 4.99 -6.80 -5.58
C ILE A 27 5.69 -6.46 -6.90
N ASP A 28 6.44 -7.40 -7.46
CA ASP A 28 7.19 -7.21 -8.71
C ASP A 28 6.27 -7.09 -9.94
N GLU A 29 5.13 -7.78 -9.92
CA GLU A 29 4.12 -7.70 -10.97
C GLU A 29 2.89 -6.91 -10.49
N LYS A 30 2.54 -5.85 -11.22
CA LYS A 30 1.53 -4.89 -10.77
C LYS A 30 0.12 -5.47 -10.73
N ASN A 31 -0.24 -6.35 -11.65
CA ASN A 31 -1.56 -6.97 -11.65
C ASN A 31 -1.68 -7.97 -10.49
N LEU A 32 -0.66 -8.80 -10.27
CA LEU A 32 -0.56 -9.73 -9.15
C LEU A 32 -0.66 -9.01 -7.81
N PHE A 33 0.03 -7.88 -7.66
CA PHE A 33 -0.08 -7.07 -6.45
C PHE A 33 -1.51 -6.54 -6.24
N ILE A 34 -2.18 -6.11 -7.30
CA ILE A 34 -3.55 -5.59 -7.23
C ILE A 34 -4.56 -6.70 -6.93
N GLU A 35 -4.42 -7.87 -7.55
CA GLU A 35 -5.20 -9.06 -7.25
C GLU A 35 -5.04 -9.45 -5.79
N PHE A 36 -3.80 -9.52 -5.30
CA PHE A 36 -3.48 -9.81 -3.92
C PHE A 36 -4.13 -8.81 -2.94
N LEU A 37 -4.07 -7.50 -3.22
CA LEU A 37 -4.75 -6.49 -2.40
C LEU A 37 -6.26 -6.72 -2.36
N ASN A 38 -6.88 -7.01 -3.50
CA ASN A 38 -8.31 -7.26 -3.58
C ASN A 38 -8.73 -8.53 -2.82
N GLU A 39 -7.98 -9.62 -2.94
CA GLU A 39 -8.21 -10.87 -2.20
C GLU A 39 -8.00 -10.70 -0.70
N SER A 40 -7.03 -9.88 -0.31
CA SER A 40 -6.75 -9.51 1.09
C SER A 40 -7.79 -8.56 1.70
N GLY A 41 -8.82 -8.18 0.92
CA GLY A 41 -9.93 -7.35 1.40
C GLY A 41 -9.69 -5.84 1.32
N PHE A 42 -8.56 -5.38 0.77
CA PHE A 42 -8.35 -3.95 0.55
C PHE A 42 -9.32 -3.41 -0.47
N ARG A 43 -9.90 -2.24 -0.19
CA ARG A 43 -10.81 -1.54 -1.10
C ARG A 43 -10.44 -0.07 -1.18
N THR A 44 -10.80 0.57 -2.29
CA THR A 44 -10.76 2.02 -2.42
C THR A 44 -11.64 2.68 -1.34
N LEU A 45 -11.45 3.98 -1.09
CA LEU A 45 -12.28 4.73 -0.13
C LEU A 45 -13.79 4.72 -0.46
N GLY A 46 -14.15 4.43 -1.71
CA GLY A 46 -15.54 4.26 -2.15
C GLY A 46 -16.04 2.81 -2.08
N GLY A 47 -15.29 1.89 -1.47
CA GLY A 47 -15.66 0.47 -1.32
C GLY A 47 -15.44 -0.40 -2.55
N LYS A 48 -14.87 0.14 -3.64
CA LYS A 48 -14.62 -0.60 -4.89
C LYS A 48 -13.28 -1.33 -4.85
N GLU A 49 -13.16 -2.39 -5.64
CA GLU A 49 -11.89 -3.08 -5.90
C GLU A 49 -10.86 -2.14 -6.54
N PHE A 50 -9.59 -2.47 -6.27
CA PHE A 50 -8.46 -1.85 -6.91
C PHE A 50 -8.32 -2.32 -8.35
N THR A 51 -7.92 -1.38 -9.20
CA THR A 51 -7.38 -1.64 -10.53
C THR A 51 -6.01 -0.99 -10.57
N VAL A 52 -5.13 -1.45 -11.46
CA VAL A 52 -3.81 -0.81 -11.67
C VAL A 52 -3.97 0.69 -11.91
N ALA A 53 -5.00 1.11 -12.66
CA ALA A 53 -5.27 2.52 -12.94
C ALA A 53 -5.63 3.31 -11.68
N ASN A 54 -6.60 2.84 -10.88
CA ASN A 54 -7.06 3.60 -9.71
C ASN A 54 -6.01 3.61 -8.58
N TYR A 55 -5.22 2.55 -8.45
CA TYR A 55 -4.09 2.47 -7.54
C TYR A 55 -3.01 3.49 -7.91
N ASN A 56 -2.60 3.52 -9.18
CA ASN A 56 -1.62 4.51 -9.66
C ASN A 56 -2.11 5.95 -9.45
N ILE A 57 -3.40 6.22 -9.67
CA ILE A 57 -3.99 7.54 -9.40
C ILE A 57 -3.94 7.87 -7.90
N MET A 58 -4.25 6.92 -7.03
CA MET A 58 -4.18 7.11 -5.58
C MET A 58 -2.75 7.50 -5.15
N MET A 59 -1.75 6.74 -5.61
CA MET A 59 -0.35 6.97 -5.27
C MET A 59 0.18 8.31 -5.83
N LYS A 60 -0.19 8.67 -7.07
CA LYS A 60 0.20 9.96 -7.68
C LYS A 60 -0.38 11.19 -6.97
N ARG A 61 -1.45 11.04 -6.19
CA ARG A 61 -2.11 12.15 -5.49
C ARG A 61 -1.56 12.37 -4.08
N LEU A 62 -0.55 11.63 -3.66
CA LEU A 62 0.13 11.84 -2.38
C LEU A 62 0.85 13.20 -2.38
N LYS A 63 0.61 13.99 -1.34
CA LYS A 63 1.27 15.27 -1.11
C LYS A 63 2.66 15.04 -0.50
N PRO A 64 3.61 15.98 -0.67
CA PRO A 64 4.97 15.82 -0.16
C PRO A 64 5.05 15.43 1.32
N TYR A 65 4.24 16.04 2.19
CA TYR A 65 4.23 15.70 3.62
C TYR A 65 3.73 14.27 3.91
N GLU A 66 2.80 13.75 3.10
CA GLU A 66 2.30 12.37 3.24
C GLU A 66 3.40 11.38 2.85
N ILE A 67 4.19 11.71 1.82
CA ILE A 67 5.36 10.92 1.41
C ILE A 67 6.40 10.90 2.54
N SER A 68 6.65 12.03 3.22
CA SER A 68 7.55 12.07 4.38
C SER A 68 7.08 11.17 5.53
N ILE A 69 5.76 11.13 5.80
CA ILE A 69 5.19 10.23 6.81
C ILE A 69 5.39 8.77 6.40
N ILE A 70 5.09 8.42 5.15
CA ILE A 70 5.28 7.05 4.63
C ILE A 70 6.76 6.63 4.72
N LYS A 71 7.69 7.51 4.37
CA LYS A 71 9.13 7.23 4.49
C LYS A 71 9.55 6.98 5.94
N GLY A 72 9.12 7.85 6.87
CA GLY A 72 9.38 7.64 8.29
C GLY A 72 8.80 6.32 8.80
N TYR A 73 7.63 5.90 8.29
CA TYR A 73 7.04 4.60 8.60
C TYR A 73 7.82 3.40 8.02
N CYS A 74 8.48 3.57 6.89
CA CYS A 74 9.37 2.56 6.31
C CYS A 74 10.70 2.46 7.04
N GLU A 75 11.29 3.60 7.42
CA GLU A 75 12.59 3.71 8.10
C GLU A 75 12.53 3.38 9.60
N GLY A 76 11.35 3.53 10.22
CA GLY A 76 11.11 3.06 11.58
C GLY A 76 11.27 1.55 11.66
N GLU A 77 12.33 1.11 12.35
CA GLU A 77 12.53 -0.28 12.72
C GLU A 77 11.30 -0.84 13.44
N LEU A 78 11.04 -2.11 13.15
CA LEU A 78 10.08 -2.94 13.84
C LEU A 78 10.35 -2.96 15.34
N LEU A 79 9.53 -2.26 16.10
CA LEU A 79 9.23 -2.68 17.46
C LEU A 79 8.12 -3.72 17.41
N VAL A 80 8.47 -4.96 17.00
CA VAL A 80 7.80 -6.18 17.48
C VAL A 80 8.85 -7.28 17.56
#